data_AF-A0A9C7BE83-F1
#
_entry.id   AF-A0A9C7BE83-F1
#
_cell.length_a   1.000
_cell.length_b   1.000
_cell.length_c   1.000
_cell.angle_alpha   90.00
_cell.angle_beta   90.00
_cell.angle_gamma   90.00
#
_symmetry.space_group_name_H-M   'P 1'
#
loop_
_entity.id
_entity.type
_entity.pdbx_description
1 polymer ?
#
loop_
_entity_poly.entity_id
_entity_poly.type
_entity_poly.pdbx_seq_one_letter_code
_entity_poly.pdbx_strand_id
1 'polypeptide(L)'
;MEKALKALVVERTGDTPPKTHNLLALAKLAQPALTPEHVEFLAVLNMAGVGTRYPDLLDEAIKRYPKELARDYLVKAREVIQCLKDQTSSLR
;
A
#
# COMPACT_ATOMS: atom_id res chain seq x y z
N MET A 1 0.68 4.61 -0.15
CA MET A 1 0.52 3.29 -0.81
C MET A 1 -0.75 3.22 -1.62
N GLU A 2 -1.93 3.20 -0.99
CA GLU A 2 -3.23 3.02 -1.67
C GLU A 2 -3.42 3.97 -2.88
N LYS A 3 -3.18 5.27 -2.69
CA LYS A 3 -3.29 6.27 -3.76
C LYS A 3 -2.35 6.00 -4.94
N ALA A 4 -1.14 5.51 -4.69
CA ALA A 4 -0.18 5.19 -5.75
C ALA A 4 -0.64 3.97 -6.55
N LEU A 5 -1.13 2.92 -5.88
CA LEU A 5 -1.74 1.77 -6.56
C LEU A 5 -2.97 2.16 -7.37
N LYS A 6 -3.86 3.00 -6.80
CA LYS A 6 -5.04 3.52 -7.51
C LYS A 6 -4.65 4.32 -8.74
N ALA A 7 -3.61 5.15 -8.66
CA ALA A 7 -3.09 5.88 -9.82
C ALA A 7 -2.60 4.92 -10.91
N LEU A 8 -1.84 3.89 -10.53
CA LEU A 8 -1.37 2.88 -11.48
C LEU A 8 -2.53 2.07 -12.10
N VAL A 9 -3.59 1.76 -11.34
CA VAL A 9 -4.82 1.15 -11.91
C VAL A 9 -5.41 2.04 -12.99
N VAL A 10 -5.60 3.35 -12.72
CA VAL A 10 -6.12 4.29 -13.72
C VAL A 10 -5.24 4.32 -14.96
N GLU A 11 -3.92 4.39 -14.79
CA GLU A 11 -2.99 4.44 -15.92
C GLU A 11 -3.00 3.16 -16.76
N ARG A 12 -3.08 1.99 -16.12
CA ARG A 12 -3.01 0.70 -16.81
C ARG A 12 -4.32 0.26 -17.44
N THR A 13 -5.44 0.69 -16.88
CA THR A 13 -6.77 0.23 -17.31
C THR A 13 -7.59 1.30 -18.01
N GLY A 14 -7.28 2.59 -17.80
CA GLY A 14 -8.13 3.71 -18.22
C GLY A 14 -9.40 3.90 -17.38
N ASP A 15 -9.68 2.98 -16.46
CA ASP A 15 -10.90 2.95 -15.67
C ASP A 15 -10.74 3.60 -14.29
N THR A 16 -11.88 3.96 -13.69
CA THR A 16 -11.91 4.38 -12.29
C THR A 16 -11.62 3.19 -11.38
N PRO A 17 -10.66 3.29 -10.43
CA PRO A 17 -10.31 2.18 -9.56
C PRO A 17 -11.49 1.82 -8.65
N PRO A 18 -11.65 0.54 -8.29
CA PRO A 18 -12.74 0.10 -7.43
C PRO A 18 -12.68 0.82 -6.07
N LYS A 19 -13.87 1.00 -5.47
CA LYS A 19 -14.04 1.61 -4.14
C LYS A 19 -13.61 0.66 -3.02
N THR A 20 -12.34 0.29 -3.01
CA THR A 20 -11.72 -0.60 -2.03
C THR A 20 -10.45 0.02 -1.44
N HIS A 21 -10.14 -0.39 -0.21
CA HIS A 21 -8.89 -0.10 0.47
C HIS A 21 -7.95 -1.33 0.48
N ASN A 22 -8.35 -2.43 -0.16
CA ASN A 22 -7.57 -3.64 -0.22
C ASN A 22 -6.37 -3.44 -1.17
N LEU A 23 -5.18 -3.32 -0.60
CA LEU A 23 -3.95 -3.05 -1.36
C LEU A 23 -3.60 -4.20 -2.29
N LEU A 24 -3.86 -5.45 -1.89
CA LEU A 24 -3.59 -6.63 -2.71
C LEU A 24 -4.55 -6.70 -3.91
N ALA A 25 -5.81 -6.33 -3.72
CA ALA A 25 -6.78 -6.26 -4.83
C ALA A 25 -6.38 -5.18 -5.85
N LEU A 26 -5.96 -4.00 -5.38
CA LEU A 26 -5.48 -2.92 -6.25
C LEU A 26 -4.20 -3.33 -6.99
N ALA A 27 -3.25 -3.99 -6.31
CA ALA A 27 -2.03 -4.50 -6.93
C ALA A 27 -2.33 -5.58 -7.99
N LYS A 28 -3.28 -6.48 -7.73
CA LYS A 28 -3.71 -7.47 -8.73
C LYS A 28 -4.28 -6.83 -10.00
N LEU A 29 -5.00 -5.71 -9.87
CA LEU A 29 -5.55 -4.99 -11.03
C LEU A 29 -4.47 -4.23 -11.80
N ALA A 30 -3.58 -3.53 -11.10
CA ALA A 30 -2.52 -2.74 -11.72
C ALA A 30 -1.35 -3.59 -12.25
N GLN A 31 -1.18 -4.82 -11.75
CA GLN A 31 -0.08 -5.73 -12.07
C GLN A 31 1.31 -5.07 -12.06
N PRO A 32 1.69 -4.34 -10.97
CA PRO A 32 2.99 -3.71 -10.89
C PRO A 32 4.11 -4.75 -10.83
N ALA A 33 5.25 -4.42 -11.40
CA ALA A 33 6.49 -5.14 -11.20
C ALA A 33 6.98 -4.88 -9.76
N LEU A 34 6.66 -5.80 -8.85
CA LEU A 34 7.06 -5.76 -7.44
C LEU A 34 7.85 -7.03 -7.10
N THR A 35 8.83 -6.90 -6.21
CA THR A 35 9.56 -8.05 -5.68
C THR A 35 8.67 -8.82 -4.68
N PRO A 36 9.01 -10.08 -4.35
CA PRO A 36 8.29 -10.83 -3.32
C PRO A 36 8.19 -10.09 -1.98
N GLU A 37 9.25 -9.40 -1.57
CA GLU A 37 9.31 -8.63 -0.31
C GLU A 37 8.36 -7.44 -0.33
N HIS A 38 8.22 -6.76 -1.49
CA HIS A 38 7.24 -5.70 -1.66
C HIS A 38 5.80 -6.22 -1.52
N VAL A 39 5.51 -7.39 -2.12
CA VAL A 39 4.19 -8.02 -2.06
C VAL A 39 3.86 -8.48 -0.63
N GLU A 40 4.83 -9.05 0.08
CA GLU A 40 4.67 -9.41 1.48
C GLU A 40 4.39 -8.17 2.34
N PHE A 41 5.16 -7.10 2.15
CA PHE A 41 4.94 -5.86 2.88
C PHE A 41 3.56 -5.23 2.58
N LEU A 42 3.07 -5.32 1.34
CA LEU A 42 1.71 -4.92 0.97
C LEU A 42 0.66 -5.71 1.75
N ALA A 43 0.84 -7.01 1.93
CA ALA A 43 -0.08 -7.84 2.72
C ALA A 43 -0.07 -7.44 4.20
N VAL A 44 1.12 -7.23 4.79
CA VAL A 44 1.28 -6.76 6.17
C VAL A 44 0.58 -5.40 6.37
N LEU A 45 0.85 -4.44 5.49
CA LEU A 45 0.27 -3.10 5.57
C LEU A 45 -1.24 -3.11 5.36
N ASN A 46 -1.74 -3.98 4.48
CA ASN A 46 -3.18 -4.15 4.24
C ASN A 46 -3.92 -4.57 5.51
N MET A 47 -3.34 -5.51 6.27
CA MET A 47 -3.90 -5.96 7.56
C MET A 47 -3.79 -4.86 8.63
N ALA A 48 -2.63 -4.23 8.75
CA ALA A 48 -2.39 -3.16 9.72
C ALA A 48 -3.30 -1.94 9.51
N GLY A 49 -3.64 -1.66 8.26
CA GLY A 49 -4.51 -0.56 7.89
C GLY A 49 -5.94 -0.70 8.42
N VAL A 50 -6.43 -1.90 8.74
CA VAL A 50 -7.79 -2.10 9.29
C VAL A 50 -7.81 -1.83 10.80
N GLY A 51 -6.83 -2.37 11.52
CA GLY A 51 -6.77 -2.31 12.99
C GLY A 51 -6.45 -0.93 13.57
N THR A 52 -5.97 0.01 12.75
CA THR A 52 -5.56 1.35 13.20
C THR A 52 -6.63 2.43 12.99
N ARG A 53 -7.84 2.08 12.52
CA ARG A 53 -8.87 3.06 12.11
C ARG A 53 -9.86 3.45 13.21
N TYR A 54 -10.00 2.65 14.26
CA TYR A 54 -11.05 2.83 15.26
C TYR A 54 -10.46 3.39 16.57
N PRO A 55 -11.00 4.50 17.10
CA PRO A 55 -10.52 5.10 18.35
C PRO A 55 -10.54 4.13 19.54
N ASP A 56 -11.55 3.27 19.59
CA ASP A 56 -11.72 2.28 20.66
C ASP A 56 -10.60 1.22 20.69
N LEU A 57 -9.86 1.07 19.57
CA LEU A 57 -8.72 0.17 19.44
C LEU A 57 -7.37 0.90 19.53
N LEU A 58 -7.36 2.20 19.86
CA LEU A 58 -6.16 3.03 19.80
C LEU A 58 -5.07 2.54 20.75
N ASP A 59 -5.41 2.16 21.98
CA ASP A 59 -4.43 1.66 22.96
C ASP A 59 -3.79 0.35 22.51
N GLU A 60 -4.58 -0.54 21.89
CA GLU A 60 -4.08 -1.78 21.31
C GLU A 60 -3.20 -1.50 20.09
N ALA A 61 -3.61 -0.55 19.24
CA ALA A 61 -2.84 -0.14 18.07
C ALA A 61 -1.48 0.47 18.46
N ILE A 62 -1.43 1.31 19.50
CA ILE A 62 -0.18 1.89 20.01
C ILE A 62 0.78 0.79 20.51
N LYS A 63 0.25 -0.21 21.22
CA LYS A 63 1.04 -1.37 21.69
C LYS A 63 1.51 -2.26 20.53
N ARG A 64 0.64 -2.47 19.54
CA ARG A 64 0.88 -3.31 18.36
C ARG A 64 1.89 -2.69 17.39
N TYR A 65 1.92 -1.36 17.31
CA TYR A 65 2.75 -0.60 16.37
C TYR A 65 3.64 0.41 17.11
N PRO A 66 4.68 -0.05 17.82
CA PRO A 66 5.63 0.84 18.47
C PRO A 66 6.38 1.71 17.44
N LYS A 67 6.97 2.81 17.92
CA LYS A 67 7.65 3.82 17.10
C LYS A 67 8.63 3.23 16.08
N GLU A 68 9.42 2.23 16.49
CA GLU A 68 10.41 1.58 15.62
C GLU A 68 9.74 0.84 14.47
N LEU A 69 8.72 0.03 14.74
CA LEU A 69 7.96 -0.68 13.72
C LEU A 69 7.25 0.28 12.77
N ALA A 70 6.66 1.36 13.30
CA ALA A 70 6.03 2.39 12.48
C ALA A 70 7.05 3.09 11.56
N ARG A 71 8.27 3.34 12.05
CA ARG A 71 9.36 3.89 11.24
C ARG A 71 9.78 2.93 10.13
N ASP A 72 9.91 1.64 10.43
CA ASP A 72 10.23 0.62 9.43
C ASP A 72 9.16 0.53 8.34
N TYR A 73 7.89 0.60 8.73
CA TYR A 73 6.77 0.64 7.78
C TYR A 73 6.85 1.88 6.90
N LEU A 74 7.23 3.04 7.44
CA LEU A 74 7.42 4.26 6.64
C LEU A 74 8.55 4.12 5.63
N VAL A 75 9.67 3.47 6.00
CA VAL A 75 10.80 3.23 5.08
C VAL A 75 10.36 2.30 3.96
N LYS A 76 9.83 1.11 4.29
CA LYS A 76 9.33 0.14 3.31
C LYS A 76 8.23 0.71 2.42
N ALA A 77 7.35 1.55 2.98
CA ALA A 77 6.32 2.21 2.21
C ALA A 77 6.90 3.20 1.18
N ARG A 78 7.99 3.91 1.52
CA ARG A 78 8.64 4.83 0.56
C ARG A 78 9.26 4.06 -0.60
N GLU A 79 9.94 2.96 -0.33
CA GLU A 79 10.55 2.10 -1.35
C GLU A 79 9.51 1.59 -2.35
N VAL A 80 8.43 0.98 -1.84
CA VAL A 80 7.36 0.47 -2.70
C VAL A 80 6.65 1.59 -3.46
N ILE A 81 6.38 2.74 -2.81
CA ILE A 81 5.77 3.89 -3.51
C ILE A 81 6.68 4.40 -4.64
N GLN A 82 8.00 4.43 -4.42
CA GLN A 82 8.94 4.85 -5.46
C GLN A 82 8.89 3.87 -6.65
N CYS A 83 8.95 2.57 -6.37
CA CYS A 83 8.81 1.52 -7.39
C CYS A 83 7.52 1.65 -8.20
N LEU A 84 6.38 1.96 -7.55
CA LEU A 84 5.11 2.19 -8.23
C LEU A 84 5.14 3.47 -9.11
N LYS A 85 5.75 4.55 -8.62
CA LYS A 85 5.86 5.82 -9.36
C LYS A 85 6.72 5.71 -10.62
N ASP A 86 7.82 4.97 -10.55
CA ASP A 86 8.70 4.75 -11.70
C ASP A 86 7.95 4.02 -12.84
N GLN A 87 6.99 3.18 -12.47
CA GLN A 87 6.11 2.44 -13.39
C GLN A 87 4.89 3.25 -13.87
N THR A 88 4.62 4.39 -13.24
CA THR A 88 3.58 5.37 -13.62
C THR A 88 4.13 6.43 -14.59
N SER A 89 5.46 6.59 -14.63
CA SER A 89 6.13 7.63 -15.43
C SER A 89 6.78 7.11 -16.72
N SER A 90 6.89 5.78 -16.89
CA SER A 90 7.60 5.13 -18.00
C SER A 90 6.81 5.00 -19.32
N LEU A 91 5.65 5.65 -19.46
CA LEU A 91 4.81 5.60 -20.67
C LEU A 91 4.47 6.99 -21.25
N ARG A 92 5.27 8.02 -20.91
CA ARG A 92 5.19 9.33 -21.57
C ARG A 92 6.28 9.51 -22.61
#